data_AF-A0A7S1ZBM1-F1
#
_entry.id   AF-A0A7S1ZBM1-F1
#
_cell.length_a   1.000
_cell.length_b   1.000
_cell.length_c   1.000
_cell.angle_alpha   90.00
_cell.angle_beta   90.00
_cell.angle_gamma   90.00
#
_symmetry.space_group_name_H-M   'P 1'
#
loop_
_entity.id
_entity.type
_entity.pdbx_description
1 polymer ?
#
loop_
_entity_poly.entity_id
_entity_poly.type
_entity_poly.pdbx_seq_one_letter_code
_entity_poly.pdbx_strand_id
1 'polypeptide(L)'
;ENHKPNYGGLLFESIEEGEEREVIYFGDSFDPEEEDHELEEYYAFDDDFLRSPYLRDPPPDREGVTCRRTSWHRTHTPNCNTVHELGWLEEIYKIINSGFWRNVFAVARSTEHGEVEDFALKAKRWDKKVDADNMENTHMDALVMGTFTSNPLIVNMYAHCATTVLTEFMGGANVEDIAIPGSGQLHGRPYDSDSKNDLTVEQKLDIALMMAKAIA
;
A
#
# COMPACT_ATOMS: atom_id res chain seq x y z
N GLU A 1 -3.50 33.25 19.25
CA GLU A 1 -2.53 32.71 18.28
C GLU A 1 -3.21 31.58 17.52
N ASN A 2 -3.22 31.66 16.19
CA ASN A 2 -3.92 30.69 15.35
C ASN A 2 -3.16 29.37 15.35
N HIS A 3 -3.76 28.34 15.96
CA HIS A 3 -3.28 26.96 15.88
C HIS A 3 -3.39 26.47 14.43
N LYS A 4 -2.31 26.63 13.65
CA LYS A 4 -2.18 25.91 12.39
C LYS A 4 -2.07 24.40 12.71
N PRO A 5 -2.83 23.54 12.00
CA PRO A 5 -2.67 22.10 12.16
C PRO A 5 -1.24 21.66 11.85
N ASN A 6 -0.69 20.76 12.67
CA ASN A 6 0.66 20.22 12.50
C ASN A 6 0.61 19.01 11.55
N TYR A 7 1.15 19.17 10.34
CA TYR A 7 1.20 18.13 9.31
C TYR A 7 2.55 17.40 9.26
N GLY A 8 3.15 17.11 10.42
CA GLY A 8 4.39 16.33 10.48
C GLY A 8 5.63 17.08 9.99
N GLY A 9 5.70 18.39 10.22
CA GLY A 9 6.85 19.23 9.80
C GLY A 9 6.72 19.85 8.40
N LEU A 10 5.65 19.52 7.66
CA LEU A 10 5.33 20.19 6.40
C LEU A 10 4.76 21.59 6.69
N LEU A 11 5.51 22.62 6.27
CA LEU A 11 5.06 24.01 6.29
C LEU A 11 4.24 24.29 5.03
N PHE A 12 2.92 24.46 5.21
CA PHE A 12 2.05 24.92 4.14
C PHE A 12 1.93 26.44 4.21
N GLU A 13 2.50 27.11 3.21
CA GLU A 13 2.24 28.52 2.94
C GLU A 13 1.06 28.61 1.97
N SER A 14 0.04 29.38 2.36
CA SER A 14 -1.08 29.70 1.48
C SER A 14 -0.58 30.68 0.44
N ILE A 15 -0.61 30.26 -0.82
CA ILE A 15 -0.14 31.05 -1.96
C ILE A 15 -1.32 31.80 -2.55
N GLU A 16 -1.10 33.03 -3.01
CA GLU A 16 -2.13 33.82 -3.68
C GLU A 16 -2.44 33.25 -5.07
N GLU A 17 -3.65 33.51 -5.57
CA GLU A 17 -4.13 32.98 -6.84
C GLU A 17 -3.26 33.50 -8.00
N GLY A 18 -2.48 32.60 -8.61
CA GLY A 18 -1.62 32.90 -9.76
C GLY A 18 -0.11 32.79 -9.52
N GLU A 19 0.33 32.56 -8.28
CA GLU A 19 1.75 32.33 -7.98
C GLU A 19 2.17 30.88 -8.22
N GLU A 20 3.38 30.69 -8.77
CA GLU A 20 3.96 29.38 -9.01
C GLU A 20 4.42 28.72 -7.71
N ARG A 21 4.15 27.42 -7.56
CA ARG A 21 4.59 26.64 -6.40
C ARG A 21 6.07 26.33 -6.50
N GLU A 22 6.87 26.89 -5.60
CA GLU A 22 8.24 26.43 -5.37
C GLU A 22 8.26 25.47 -4.18
N VAL A 23 8.61 24.20 -4.44
CA VAL A 23 8.84 23.22 -3.37
C VAL A 23 10.30 23.32 -2.96
N ILE A 24 10.57 24.08 -1.90
CA ILE A 24 11.91 24.20 -1.33
C ILE A 24 12.17 22.99 -0.44
N TYR A 25 13.02 22.07 -0.92
CA TYR A 25 13.49 20.93 -0.14
C TYR A 25 14.69 21.36 0.71
N PHE A 26 14.49 21.49 2.02
CA PHE A 26 15.59 21.65 2.97
C PHE A 26 16.20 20.26 3.24
N GLY A 27 17.04 19.80 2.31
CA GLY A 27 17.94 18.69 2.60
C GLY A 27 19.06 19.21 3.47
N ASP A 28 19.20 18.66 4.68
CA ASP A 28 20.43 18.82 5.46
C ASP A 28 21.63 18.48 4.56
N SER A 29 22.65 19.32 4.64
CA SER A 29 23.85 19.32 3.79
C SER A 29 24.36 17.90 3.53
N PHE A 30 24.13 17.41 2.32
CA PHE A 30 24.70 16.17 1.82
C PHE A 30 26.20 16.42 1.60
N ASP A 31 27.05 15.80 2.43
CA ASP A 31 28.49 15.79 2.24
C ASP A 31 28.82 14.78 1.13
N PRO A 32 29.27 15.22 -0.06
CA PRO A 32 29.50 14.32 -1.19
C PRO A 32 30.78 13.49 -1.06
N GLU A 33 31.57 13.67 0.01
CA GLU A 33 32.82 12.92 0.24
C GLU A 33 32.70 11.77 1.25
N GLU A 34 31.54 11.57 1.91
CA GLU A 34 31.29 10.32 2.66
C GLU A 34 30.91 9.18 1.69
N GLU A 35 31.96 8.54 1.16
CA GLU A 35 31.91 7.31 0.36
C GLU A 35 31.10 6.20 1.06
N ASP A 36 30.11 5.67 0.34
CA ASP A 36 29.63 4.27 0.40
C ASP A 36 29.13 3.73 1.75
N HIS A 37 28.50 4.57 2.58
CA HIS A 37 27.36 4.02 3.31
C HIS A 37 26.23 3.91 2.30
N GLU A 38 26.01 2.69 1.78
CA GLU A 38 24.74 2.29 1.17
C GLU A 38 23.65 2.98 1.98
N LEU A 39 23.00 3.98 1.37
CA LEU A 39 21.82 4.61 1.96
C LEU A 39 20.82 3.48 2.09
N GLU A 40 20.85 2.79 3.23
CA GLU A 40 19.90 1.73 3.48
C GLU A 40 18.54 2.40 3.33
N GLU A 41 17.77 1.97 2.34
CA GLU A 41 16.52 2.63 1.99
C GLU A 41 15.73 2.88 3.27
N TYR A 42 15.47 4.16 3.54
CA TYR A 42 14.74 4.58 4.73
C TYR A 42 13.26 4.36 4.46
N TYR A 43 12.73 3.26 4.98
CA TYR A 43 11.31 3.03 4.99
C TYR A 43 10.73 3.78 6.19
N ALA A 44 9.61 4.49 5.99
CA ALA A 44 8.90 5.18 7.07
C ALA A 44 8.41 4.24 8.21
N PHE A 45 8.63 2.94 8.06
CA PHE A 45 8.28 1.87 8.98
C PHE A 45 9.50 1.27 9.69
N ASP A 46 10.72 1.71 9.36
CA ASP A 46 11.91 1.30 10.07
C ASP A 46 11.83 1.77 11.52
N ASP A 47 12.31 0.92 12.44
CA ASP A 47 12.38 1.30 13.84
C ASP A 47 13.50 2.33 13.99
N ASP A 48 13.14 3.61 13.98
CA ASP A 48 14.05 4.73 14.22
C ASP A 48 14.94 4.48 15.45
N PHE A 49 14.43 3.77 16.46
CA PHE A 49 15.20 3.41 17.65
C PHE A 49 16.35 2.44 17.37
N LEU A 50 16.19 1.52 16.40
CA LEU A 50 17.25 0.59 15.99
C LEU A 50 18.26 1.26 15.06
N ARG A 51 17.81 2.15 14.17
CA ARG A 51 18.66 2.82 13.19
C ARG A 51 19.38 4.06 13.72
N SER A 52 18.76 4.82 14.61
CA SER A 52 19.36 6.03 15.18
C SER A 52 20.17 5.68 16.44
N PRO A 53 21.51 5.69 16.38
CA PRO A 53 22.33 5.52 17.59
C PRO A 53 22.01 6.59 18.65
N TYR A 54 21.59 7.79 18.21
CA TYR A 54 21.14 8.87 19.08
C TYR A 54 19.84 8.57 19.86
N LEU A 55 19.02 7.65 19.38
CA LEU A 55 17.81 7.19 20.10
C LEU A 55 18.11 6.00 21.02
N ARG A 56 19.13 5.18 20.70
CA ARG A 56 19.58 4.07 21.55
C ARG A 56 20.18 4.54 22.87
N ASP A 57 21.02 5.57 22.79
CA ASP A 57 21.68 6.20 23.94
C ASP A 57 21.11 7.60 24.12
N PRO A 58 19.92 7.75 24.75
CA PRO A 58 19.41 9.07 25.04
C PRO A 58 20.46 9.82 25.88
N PRO A 59 20.73 11.10 25.56
CA PRO A 59 21.69 11.87 26.33
C PRO A 59 21.30 11.83 27.82
N PRO A 60 22.29 11.80 28.73
CA PRO A 60 22.08 11.54 30.15
C PRO A 60 21.18 12.58 30.86
N ASP A 61 20.84 13.67 30.18
CA ASP A 61 19.92 14.71 30.65
C ASP A 61 18.44 14.41 30.37
N ARG A 62 18.11 13.35 29.62
CA ARG A 62 16.74 12.89 29.33
C ARG A 62 16.34 11.67 30.16
N GLU A 63 16.61 11.69 31.46
CA GLU A 63 16.02 10.73 32.40
C GLU A 63 14.49 10.84 32.34
N GLY A 64 13.82 9.80 31.84
CA GLY A 64 12.36 9.63 31.95
C GLY A 64 11.53 9.78 30.67
N VAL A 65 12.12 10.07 29.50
CA VAL A 65 11.37 10.06 28.23
C VAL A 65 11.49 8.68 27.57
N THR A 66 10.74 7.71 28.06
CA THR A 66 10.66 6.33 27.49
C THR A 66 9.55 6.18 26.46
N CYS A 67 9.05 7.28 25.87
CA CYS A 67 8.04 7.22 24.81
C CYS A 67 8.67 6.68 23.52
N ARG A 68 8.82 5.36 23.43
CA ARG A 68 9.07 4.66 22.19
C ARG A 68 7.85 4.83 21.29
N ARG A 69 8.03 5.23 20.03
CA ARG A 69 6.96 5.17 19.03
C ARG A 69 6.37 3.76 19.06
N THR A 70 5.04 3.65 19.11
CA THR A 70 4.37 2.36 19.03
C THR A 70 4.79 1.68 17.74
N SER A 71 5.53 0.57 17.84
CA SER A 71 5.94 -0.24 16.70
C SER A 71 4.75 -1.08 16.23
N TRP A 72 3.68 -0.43 15.79
CA TRP A 72 2.46 -1.08 15.31
C TRP A 72 2.76 -2.02 14.14
N HIS A 73 3.82 -1.75 13.36
CA HIS A 73 4.36 -2.68 12.36
C HIS A 73 4.78 -4.05 12.94
N ARG A 74 5.08 -4.14 14.24
CA ARG A 74 5.43 -5.41 14.93
C ARG A 74 4.24 -6.11 15.56
N THR A 75 3.07 -5.47 15.60
CA THR A 75 1.86 -6.10 16.13
C THR A 75 1.16 -6.99 15.12
N HIS A 76 1.66 -7.05 13.88
CA HIS A 76 1.16 -7.97 12.87
C HIS A 76 1.57 -9.41 13.18
N THR A 77 0.58 -10.26 13.39
CA THR A 77 0.79 -11.70 13.50
C THR A 77 0.42 -12.35 12.17
N PRO A 78 1.38 -12.85 11.37
CA PRO A 78 1.06 -13.50 10.12
C PRO A 78 0.20 -14.75 10.37
N ASN A 79 -0.88 -14.90 9.62
CA ASN A 79 -1.68 -16.12 9.61
C ASN A 79 -1.25 -16.99 8.41
N CYS A 80 -0.18 -17.76 8.60
CA CYS A 80 0.33 -18.65 7.56
C CYS A 80 -0.52 -19.91 7.38
N ASN A 81 -1.24 -20.36 8.41
CA ASN A 81 -2.01 -21.60 8.36
C ASN A 81 -3.09 -21.52 7.28
N THR A 82 -3.86 -20.43 7.24
CA THR A 82 -4.89 -20.25 6.21
C THR A 82 -4.32 -20.29 4.79
N VAL A 83 -3.11 -19.77 4.55
CA VAL A 83 -2.45 -19.83 3.24
C VAL A 83 -1.94 -21.24 2.93
N HIS A 84 -1.37 -21.94 3.91
CA HIS A 84 -0.83 -23.29 3.74
C HIS A 84 -1.91 -24.38 3.64
N GLU A 85 -3.10 -24.10 4.17
CA GLU A 85 -4.28 -24.97 4.05
C GLU A 85 -4.99 -24.83 2.71
N LEU A 86 -4.67 -23.81 1.89
CA LEU A 86 -5.26 -23.66 0.56
C LEU A 86 -4.86 -24.84 -0.32
N GLY A 87 -5.86 -25.47 -0.93
CA GLY A 87 -5.67 -26.49 -1.95
C GLY A 87 -5.25 -25.86 -3.26
N TRP A 88 -3.97 -25.43 -3.39
CA TRP A 88 -3.44 -24.65 -4.52
C TRP A 88 -3.82 -25.17 -5.92
N LEU A 89 -4.03 -26.48 -6.09
CA LEU A 89 -4.39 -27.10 -7.38
C LEU A 89 -5.90 -27.18 -7.62
N GLU A 90 -6.71 -27.23 -6.56
CA GLU A 90 -8.16 -27.49 -6.66
C GLU A 90 -8.98 -26.22 -6.47
N GLU A 91 -8.51 -25.29 -5.64
CA GLU A 91 -9.23 -24.07 -5.27
C GLU A 91 -8.89 -22.89 -6.20
N ILE A 92 -7.70 -22.88 -6.82
CA ILE A 92 -7.31 -21.84 -7.78
C ILE A 92 -7.91 -22.14 -9.15
N TYR A 93 -8.90 -21.35 -9.56
CA TYR A 93 -9.63 -21.59 -10.82
C TYR A 93 -9.33 -20.58 -11.93
N LYS A 94 -8.78 -19.39 -11.60
CA LYS A 94 -8.53 -18.34 -12.58
C LYS A 94 -7.37 -17.42 -12.18
N ILE A 95 -6.54 -17.04 -13.16
CA ILE A 95 -5.63 -15.89 -13.01
C ILE A 95 -6.43 -14.64 -13.36
N ILE A 96 -6.58 -13.71 -12.41
CA ILE A 96 -7.31 -12.45 -12.59
C ILE A 96 -6.41 -11.44 -13.29
N ASN A 97 -5.17 -11.30 -12.80
CA ASN A 97 -4.21 -10.32 -13.28
C ASN A 97 -2.77 -10.81 -13.05
N SER A 98 -1.83 -10.33 -13.86
CA SER A 98 -0.40 -10.56 -13.72
C SER A 98 0.32 -9.22 -13.69
N GLY A 99 0.73 -8.80 -12.50
CA GLY A 99 1.58 -7.63 -12.34
C GLY A 99 3.04 -7.94 -12.65
N PHE A 100 3.91 -6.95 -12.43
CA PHE A 100 5.35 -7.14 -12.58
C PHE A 100 5.92 -8.11 -11.53
N TRP A 101 5.49 -7.99 -10.27
CA TRP A 101 6.03 -8.77 -9.14
C TRP A 101 5.12 -9.94 -8.69
N ARG A 102 3.80 -9.76 -8.77
CA ARG A 102 2.80 -10.69 -8.23
C ARG A 102 1.77 -11.08 -9.30
N ASN A 103 1.30 -12.31 -9.22
CA ASN A 103 0.08 -12.76 -9.88
C ASN A 103 -1.08 -12.66 -8.88
N VAL A 104 -2.26 -12.40 -9.41
CA VAL A 104 -3.51 -12.42 -8.64
C VAL A 104 -4.36 -13.57 -9.17
N PHE A 105 -4.72 -14.47 -8.27
CA PHE A 105 -5.52 -15.65 -8.55
C PHE A 105 -6.89 -15.50 -7.88
N ALA A 106 -7.95 -15.92 -8.57
CA ALA A 106 -9.25 -16.15 -7.98
C ALA A 106 -9.26 -17.57 -7.38
N VAL A 107 -9.67 -17.66 -6.12
CA VAL A 107 -9.68 -18.88 -5.34
C VAL A 107 -11.07 -19.10 -4.80
N ALA A 108 -11.66 -20.27 -5.02
CA ALA A 108 -12.98 -20.62 -4.50
C ALA A 108 -12.82 -21.67 -3.39
N ARG A 109 -13.40 -21.42 -2.22
CA ARG A 109 -13.39 -22.36 -1.10
C ARG A 109 -14.81 -22.69 -0.67
N SER A 110 -15.09 -23.98 -0.49
CA SER A 110 -16.34 -24.44 0.10
C SER A 110 -16.28 -24.23 1.61
N THR A 111 -17.24 -23.51 2.16
CA THR A 111 -17.44 -23.35 3.61
C THR A 111 -18.02 -24.63 4.22
N GLU A 112 -18.01 -24.73 5.56
CA GLU A 112 -18.62 -25.86 6.29
C GLU A 112 -20.12 -26.01 6.01
N HIS A 113 -20.79 -24.93 5.58
CA HIS A 113 -22.21 -24.91 5.22
C HIS A 113 -22.49 -25.24 3.75
N GLY A 114 -21.44 -25.53 2.96
CA GLY A 114 -21.56 -25.83 1.52
C GLY A 114 -21.74 -24.60 0.64
N GLU A 115 -21.61 -23.38 1.20
CA GLU A 115 -21.53 -22.15 0.42
C GLU A 115 -20.13 -22.01 -0.17
N VAL A 116 -20.03 -21.55 -1.41
CA VAL A 116 -18.74 -21.29 -2.07
C VAL A 116 -18.43 -19.81 -1.95
N GLU A 117 -17.29 -19.49 -1.32
CA GLU A 117 -16.79 -18.13 -1.20
C GLU A 117 -15.59 -17.93 -2.12
N ASP A 118 -15.55 -16.78 -2.79
CA ASP A 118 -14.44 -16.35 -3.64
C ASP A 118 -13.45 -15.47 -2.86
N PHE A 119 -12.17 -15.72 -3.09
CA PHE A 119 -11.04 -14.99 -2.53
C PHE A 119 -10.09 -14.56 -3.64
N ALA A 120 -9.35 -13.48 -3.38
CA ALA A 120 -8.24 -13.04 -4.22
C ALA A 120 -6.91 -13.39 -3.53
N LEU A 121 -6.14 -14.29 -4.16
CA LEU A 121 -4.81 -14.67 -3.71
C LEU A 121 -3.76 -13.92 -4.52
N LYS A 122 -3.05 -13.00 -3.86
CA LYS A 122 -1.90 -12.28 -4.44
C LYS A 122 -0.64 -13.05 -4.05
N ALA A 123 0.04 -13.65 -5.01
CA ALA A 123 1.27 -14.39 -4.77
C ALA A 123 2.38 -13.94 -5.72
N LYS A 124 3.62 -13.99 -5.23
CA LYS A 124 4.80 -13.69 -6.04
C LYS A 124 4.85 -14.55 -7.30
N ARG A 125 5.28 -13.94 -8.41
CA ARG A 125 5.50 -14.68 -9.65
C ARG A 125 6.65 -15.67 -9.53
N TRP A 126 6.50 -16.82 -10.15
CA TRP A 126 7.48 -17.91 -10.14
C TRP A 126 8.79 -17.55 -10.88
N ASP A 127 8.74 -16.63 -11.84
CA ASP A 127 9.89 -16.17 -12.62
C ASP A 127 10.72 -15.07 -11.94
N LYS A 128 10.24 -14.53 -10.81
CA LYS A 128 10.94 -13.50 -10.03
C LYS A 128 11.72 -14.15 -8.88
N LYS A 129 12.89 -13.61 -8.54
CA LYS A 129 13.68 -14.05 -7.37
C LYS A 129 13.02 -13.56 -6.08
N VAL A 130 13.07 -14.38 -5.03
CA VAL A 130 12.65 -13.93 -3.68
C VAL A 130 13.71 -12.95 -3.21
N ASP A 131 13.24 -11.83 -2.69
CA ASP A 131 14.05 -10.70 -2.28
C ASP A 131 13.44 -10.12 -1.00
N ALA A 132 14.29 -9.66 -0.09
CA ALA A 132 13.89 -9.21 1.25
C ALA A 132 13.00 -7.98 1.15
N ASP A 133 13.33 -7.04 0.25
CA ASP A 133 12.58 -5.80 0.08
C ASP A 133 11.19 -6.10 -0.46
N ASN A 134 11.07 -7.04 -1.39
CA ASN A 134 9.77 -7.49 -1.90
C ASN A 134 8.93 -8.21 -0.82
N MET A 135 9.57 -8.95 0.09
CA MET A 135 8.89 -9.54 1.24
C MET A 135 8.40 -8.46 2.20
N GLU A 136 9.23 -7.46 2.51
CA GLU A 136 8.85 -6.37 3.41
C GLU A 136 7.75 -5.49 2.80
N ASN A 137 7.80 -5.20 1.50
CA ASN A 137 6.72 -4.51 0.79
C ASN A 137 5.39 -5.29 0.86
N THR A 138 5.45 -6.62 0.79
CA THR A 138 4.25 -7.46 0.96
C THR A 138 3.76 -7.46 2.40
N HIS A 139 4.69 -7.46 3.36
CA HIS A 139 4.39 -7.34 4.78
C HIS A 139 3.72 -6.01 5.11
N MET A 140 4.21 -4.89 4.58
CA MET A 140 3.60 -3.57 4.74
C MET A 140 2.18 -3.51 4.15
N ASP A 141 1.98 -4.06 2.96
CA ASP A 141 0.65 -4.18 2.32
C ASP A 141 -0.32 -4.95 3.25
N ALA A 142 0.13 -6.09 3.78
CA ALA A 142 -0.65 -6.89 4.72
C ALA A 142 -0.95 -6.18 6.05
N LEU A 143 0.02 -5.47 6.61
CA LEU A 143 -0.10 -4.71 7.84
C LEU A 143 -1.16 -3.59 7.70
N VAL A 144 -1.11 -2.85 6.59
CA VAL A 144 -2.09 -1.79 6.28
C VAL A 144 -3.48 -2.41 6.14
N MET A 145 -3.64 -3.44 5.30
CA MET A 145 -4.94 -4.09 5.13
C MET A 145 -5.48 -4.68 6.44
N GLY A 146 -4.63 -5.35 7.22
CA GLY A 146 -5.02 -5.92 8.52
C GLY A 146 -5.49 -4.88 9.53
N THR A 147 -4.87 -3.70 9.54
CA THR A 147 -5.28 -2.58 10.39
C THR A 147 -6.64 -2.02 9.98
N PHE A 148 -6.93 -2.01 8.67
CA PHE A 148 -8.14 -1.43 8.11
C PHE A 148 -9.21 -2.44 7.67
N THR A 149 -9.09 -3.72 8.05
CA THR A 149 -10.04 -4.83 7.71
C THR A 149 -11.46 -4.64 8.30
N SER A 150 -11.76 -3.51 8.95
CA SER A 150 -13.13 -3.14 9.37
C SER A 150 -13.71 -1.97 8.57
N ASN A 151 -12.91 -1.34 7.70
CA ASN A 151 -13.34 -0.22 6.89
C ASN A 151 -13.95 -0.74 5.57
N PRO A 152 -15.22 -0.45 5.26
CA PRO A 152 -15.86 -0.90 4.03
C PRO A 152 -15.24 -0.34 2.74
N LEU A 153 -14.32 0.63 2.84
CA LEU A 153 -13.61 1.21 1.71
C LEU A 153 -12.24 0.58 1.44
N ILE A 154 -11.78 -0.31 2.33
CA ILE A 154 -10.51 -1.01 2.20
C ILE A 154 -10.79 -2.50 2.08
N VAL A 155 -10.08 -3.16 1.16
CA VAL A 155 -10.22 -4.60 0.92
C VAL A 155 -9.81 -5.36 2.18
N ASN A 156 -10.65 -6.29 2.61
CA ASN A 156 -10.36 -7.13 3.76
C ASN A 156 -9.21 -8.10 3.48
N MET A 157 -8.32 -8.28 4.46
CA MET A 157 -7.28 -9.30 4.41
C MET A 157 -7.67 -10.46 5.33
N TYR A 158 -7.59 -11.67 4.81
CA TYR A 158 -7.85 -12.89 5.56
C TYR A 158 -6.57 -13.56 6.06
N ALA A 159 -5.50 -13.49 5.26
CA ALA A 159 -4.24 -14.13 5.60
C ALA A 159 -3.04 -13.49 4.89
N HIS A 160 -1.87 -13.61 5.51
CA HIS A 160 -0.59 -13.18 4.95
C HIS A 160 0.51 -14.15 5.39
N CYS A 161 1.33 -14.58 4.44
CA CYS A 161 2.53 -15.37 4.69
C CYS A 161 3.62 -15.07 3.65
N ALA A 162 4.76 -14.54 4.11
CA ALA A 162 5.90 -14.17 3.28
C ALA A 162 5.53 -13.29 2.07
N THR A 163 5.48 -13.86 0.87
CA THR A 163 5.19 -13.13 -0.38
C THR A 163 3.75 -13.31 -0.88
N THR A 164 2.89 -13.83 -0.02
CA THR A 164 1.51 -14.20 -0.34
C THR A 164 0.53 -13.50 0.57
N VAL A 165 -0.53 -12.93 0.00
CA VAL A 165 -1.65 -12.33 0.71
C VAL A 165 -2.96 -12.91 0.17
N LEU A 166 -3.85 -13.32 1.08
CA LEU A 166 -5.22 -13.72 0.78
C LEU A 166 -6.15 -12.57 1.18
N THR A 167 -6.93 -12.08 0.23
CA THR A 167 -7.80 -10.90 0.38
C THR A 167 -9.21 -11.20 -0.11
N GLU A 168 -10.15 -10.33 0.25
CA GLU A 168 -11.49 -10.28 -0.32
C GLU A 168 -11.47 -10.22 -1.85
N PHE A 169 -12.32 -11.05 -2.46
CA PHE A 169 -12.48 -11.05 -3.91
C PHE A 169 -13.37 -9.91 -4.35
N MET A 170 -12.76 -8.93 -5.00
CA MET A 170 -13.48 -7.85 -5.67
C MET A 170 -13.88 -8.32 -7.07
N GLY A 171 -15.04 -8.97 -7.19
CA GLY A 171 -15.54 -9.49 -8.47
C GLY A 171 -15.96 -8.42 -9.49
N GLY A 172 -16.03 -7.16 -9.06
CA GLY A 172 -16.24 -6.00 -9.93
C GLY A 172 -15.01 -5.69 -10.80
N ALA A 173 -15.20 -4.80 -11.77
CA ALA A 173 -14.09 -4.25 -12.54
C ALA A 173 -13.34 -3.20 -11.70
N ASN A 174 -12.06 -2.95 -12.01
CA ASN A 174 -11.34 -1.88 -11.31
C ASN A 174 -11.82 -0.50 -11.81
N VAL A 175 -11.44 0.58 -11.12
CA VAL A 175 -11.89 1.94 -11.49
C VAL A 175 -11.44 2.32 -12.91
N GLU A 176 -10.29 1.82 -13.37
CA GLU A 176 -9.80 2.04 -14.73
C GLU A 176 -10.71 1.37 -15.76
N ASP A 177 -11.09 0.11 -15.56
CA ASP A 177 -11.98 -0.65 -16.43
C ASP A 177 -13.37 0.01 -16.51
N ILE A 178 -13.83 0.60 -15.41
CA ILE A 178 -15.10 1.33 -15.33
C ILE A 178 -14.99 2.68 -16.05
N ALA A 179 -13.91 3.42 -15.81
CA ALA A 179 -13.71 4.76 -16.38
C ALA A 179 -13.32 4.71 -17.85
N ILE A 180 -12.67 3.63 -18.30
CA ILE A 180 -12.07 3.47 -19.61
C ILE A 180 -12.17 1.99 -20.05
N PRO A 181 -13.35 1.52 -20.44
CA PRO A 181 -13.53 0.12 -20.84
C PRO A 181 -12.70 -0.21 -22.10
N GLY A 182 -11.85 -1.23 -21.99
CA GLY A 182 -11.15 -1.87 -23.11
C GLY A 182 -9.76 -1.32 -23.42
N SER A 183 -9.62 -0.05 -23.83
CA SER A 183 -8.33 0.52 -24.20
C SER A 183 -8.34 2.05 -24.25
N GLY A 184 -7.99 2.72 -23.15
CA GLY A 184 -7.60 4.14 -23.20
C GLY A 184 -6.23 4.41 -22.61
N GLN A 185 -5.46 3.36 -22.31
CA GLN A 185 -4.01 3.54 -22.21
C GLN A 185 -3.50 3.92 -23.60
N LEU A 186 -2.94 5.13 -23.70
CA LEU A 186 -2.21 5.62 -24.87
C LEU A 186 -0.95 4.76 -25.05
N HIS A 187 -1.09 3.51 -25.49
CA HIS A 187 0.04 2.67 -25.89
C HIS A 187 0.55 3.12 -27.26
N GLY A 188 1.12 4.33 -27.30
CA GLY A 188 1.79 4.89 -28.49
C GLY A 188 0.89 5.09 -29.71
N ARG A 189 -0.44 5.04 -29.57
CA ARG A 189 -1.37 5.37 -30.66
C ARG A 189 -1.66 6.87 -30.65
N PRO A 190 -1.78 7.51 -31.84
CA PRO A 190 -2.19 8.91 -31.93
C PRO A 190 -3.55 9.07 -31.25
N TYR A 191 -3.73 10.19 -30.53
CA TYR A 191 -4.95 10.57 -29.79
C TYR A 191 -6.20 9.95 -30.40
N ASP A 192 -6.75 8.93 -29.74
CA ASP A 192 -8.10 8.49 -30.05
C ASP A 192 -9.03 9.60 -29.56
N SER A 193 -9.69 10.28 -30.49
CA SER A 193 -10.59 11.40 -30.18
C SER A 193 -11.83 10.95 -29.41
N ASP A 194 -12.09 9.64 -29.39
CA ASP A 194 -13.26 9.07 -28.75
C ASP A 194 -12.93 8.63 -27.33
N SER A 195 -12.91 9.60 -26.41
CA SER A 195 -12.88 9.32 -24.97
C SER A 195 -14.01 8.34 -24.63
N LYS A 196 -13.65 7.11 -24.21
CA LYS A 196 -14.59 6.07 -23.80
C LYS A 196 -15.10 6.25 -22.35
N ASN A 197 -14.82 7.41 -21.75
CA ASN A 197 -15.24 7.71 -20.38
C ASN A 197 -16.69 8.20 -20.37
N ASP A 198 -17.60 7.23 -20.34
CA ASP A 198 -19.05 7.44 -20.32
C ASP A 198 -19.59 7.75 -18.90
N LEU A 199 -18.72 7.98 -17.90
CA LEU A 199 -19.15 8.31 -16.55
C LEU A 199 -19.72 9.73 -16.48
N THR A 200 -20.85 9.88 -15.79
CA THR A 200 -21.43 11.20 -15.50
C THR A 200 -20.55 11.99 -14.53
N VAL A 201 -20.78 13.31 -14.44
CA VAL A 201 -20.06 14.17 -13.50
C VAL A 201 -20.28 13.71 -12.06
N GLU A 202 -21.52 13.31 -11.73
CA GLU A 202 -21.90 12.80 -10.42
C GLU A 202 -21.16 11.50 -10.09
N GLN A 203 -21.10 10.54 -11.03
CA GLN A 203 -20.37 9.28 -10.82
C GLN A 203 -18.87 9.51 -10.59
N LYS A 204 -18.26 10.45 -11.34
CA LYS A 204 -16.85 10.83 -11.14
C LYS A 204 -16.63 11.44 -9.75
N LEU A 205 -17.54 12.31 -9.32
CA LEU A 205 -17.47 12.94 -8.00
C LEU A 205 -17.65 11.90 -6.88
N ASP A 206 -18.57 10.95 -7.03
CA ASP A 206 -18.80 9.88 -6.05
C ASP A 206 -17.57 8.97 -5.93
N ILE A 207 -16.95 8.58 -7.05
CA ILE A 207 -15.70 7.80 -7.04
C ILE A 207 -14.59 8.58 -6.33
N ALA A 208 -14.41 9.86 -6.67
CA ALA A 208 -13.39 10.71 -6.03
C ALA A 208 -13.65 10.88 -4.53
N LEU A 209 -14.91 11.03 -4.11
CA LEU A 209 -15.29 11.13 -2.71
C LEU A 209 -15.05 9.81 -1.96
N MET A 210 -15.34 8.66 -2.57
CA MET A 210 -15.04 7.36 -1.97
C MET A 210 -13.53 7.14 -1.80
N MET A 211 -12.72 7.50 -2.81
CA MET A 211 -11.25 7.45 -2.70
C MET A 211 -10.74 8.38 -1.61
N ALA A 212 -11.26 9.61 -1.52
CA ALA A 212 -10.88 10.55 -0.48
C ALA A 212 -11.23 10.02 0.92
N LYS A 213 -12.41 9.42 1.09
CA LYS A 213 -12.82 8.77 2.35
C LYS A 213 -12.01 7.53 2.70
N ALA A 214 -11.46 6.83 1.71
CA ALA A 214 -10.60 5.67 1.94
C ALA A 214 -9.21 6.07 2.46
N ILE A 215 -8.73 7.27 2.09
CA ILE A 215 -7.41 7.80 2.44
C ILE A 215 -7.45 8.58 3.77
N ALA A 216 -8.57 9.24 4.08
CA ALA A 216 -8.76 10.09 5.26
C ALA A 216 -8.97 9.28 6.56
#